data_AF-A0A6M3J4Z1-F1
#
_entry.id   AF-A0A6M3J4Z1-F1
#
_cell.length_a   1.000
_cell.length_b   1.000
_cell.length_c   1.000
_cell.angle_alpha   90.00
_cell.angle_beta   90.00
_cell.angle_gamma   90.00
#
_symmetry.space_group_name_H-M   'P 1'
#
loop_
_entity.id
_entity.type
_entity.pdbx_description
1 polymer ?
#
loop_
_entity_poly.entity_id
_entity_poly.type
_entity_poly.pdbx_seq_one_letter_code
_entity_poly.pdbx_strand_id
1 'polypeptide(L)'
;MPALVTLAQLRTMVRELADMETATPASHFVDDTELTSRINEALKQLYDKLILANGQEYYAVTTASAAFTPGTGTYALPTAAATPFYRLLGVRTTDGSRWADVPPYGMRDVAMLLNRGSTGGITIYEYRYRLKATTISFLPIPQTAHSYVLDYVPAFVALAAVGDSFDGVNGWERWAALTAAIDLANKEEADPSGLLAQRSIIDEQIQRLAGSRDAGRPERIQDVRRDGRWCRRPYDWGTTV
;
A
#
# COMPACT_ATOMS: atom_id res chain seq x y z
N MET A 1 6.28 3.19 -20.58
CA MET A 1 4.91 2.73 -20.29
C MET A 1 5.05 1.51 -19.38
N PRO A 2 4.19 1.30 -18.37
CA PRO A 2 4.26 0.12 -17.52
C PRO A 2 4.18 -1.15 -18.38
N ALA A 3 5.09 -2.09 -18.14
CA ALA A 3 5.12 -3.37 -18.84
C ALA A 3 4.20 -4.34 -18.09
N LEU A 4 2.96 -4.46 -18.55
CA LEU A 4 2.03 -5.46 -18.05
C LEU A 4 2.47 -6.83 -18.55
N VAL A 5 2.86 -7.70 -17.63
CA VAL A 5 3.25 -9.08 -17.94
C VAL A 5 2.15 -10.02 -17.47
N THR A 6 1.72 -10.91 -18.35
CA THR A 6 0.66 -11.87 -18.04
C THR A 6 1.20 -13.08 -17.28
N LEU A 7 0.34 -13.78 -16.55
CA LEU A 7 0.70 -15.03 -15.89
C LEU A 7 1.23 -16.06 -16.89
N ALA A 8 0.69 -16.10 -18.12
CA ALA A 8 1.19 -16.96 -19.19
C ALA A 8 2.67 -16.69 -19.50
N GLN A 9 3.02 -15.40 -19.66
CA GLN A 9 4.39 -14.98 -19.98
C GLN A 9 5.34 -15.28 -18.83
N LEU A 10 4.90 -15.09 -17.57
CA LEU A 10 5.71 -15.44 -16.40
C LEU A 10 5.95 -16.95 -16.30
N ARG A 11 4.94 -17.79 -16.56
CA ARG A 11 5.11 -19.24 -16.57
C ARG A 11 6.14 -19.67 -17.62
N THR A 12 6.04 -19.13 -18.83
CA THR A 12 7.01 -19.40 -19.91
C THR A 12 8.41 -18.96 -19.47
N MET A 13 8.57 -17.73 -19.00
CA MET A 13 9.87 -17.20 -18.57
C MET A 13 10.51 -18.03 -17.46
N VAL A 14 9.74 -18.48 -16.46
CA VAL A 14 10.27 -19.31 -15.36
C VAL A 14 10.75 -20.67 -15.88
N ARG A 15 10.03 -21.28 -16.82
CA ARG A 15 10.41 -22.56 -17.41
C ARG A 15 11.67 -22.45 -18.26
N GLU A 16 11.79 -21.39 -19.06
CA GLU A 16 13.00 -21.07 -19.82
C GLU A 16 14.20 -20.83 -18.88
N LEU A 17 14.00 -20.09 -17.77
CA LEU A 17 15.07 -19.82 -16.81
C LEU A 17 15.53 -21.04 -16.00
N ALA A 18 14.63 -21.99 -15.78
CA ALA A 18 14.91 -23.23 -15.06
C ALA A 18 15.35 -24.38 -15.97
N ASP A 19 15.47 -24.15 -17.29
CA ASP A 19 15.72 -25.18 -18.30
C ASP A 19 14.69 -26.35 -18.27
N MET A 20 13.44 -26.05 -17.89
CA MET A 20 12.33 -27.02 -17.78
C MET A 20 11.34 -26.91 -18.96
N GLU A 21 11.80 -26.39 -20.10
CA GLU A 21 11.01 -26.29 -21.32
C GLU A 21 10.59 -27.69 -21.81
N THR A 22 9.29 -27.91 -21.88
CA THR A 22 8.73 -29.21 -22.21
C THR A 22 7.65 -29.04 -23.27
N ALA A 23 7.75 -29.82 -24.35
CA ALA A 23 6.85 -29.70 -25.50
C ALA A 23 5.39 -30.10 -25.20
N THR A 24 5.15 -30.81 -24.09
CA THR A 24 3.84 -31.34 -23.72
C THR A 24 3.54 -31.12 -22.24
N PRO A 25 2.36 -30.57 -21.88
CA PRO A 25 1.95 -30.31 -20.50
C PRO A 25 2.01 -31.51 -19.54
N ALA A 26 1.79 -32.72 -20.06
CA ALA A 26 1.81 -33.95 -19.27
C ALA A 26 3.22 -34.42 -18.87
N SER A 27 4.28 -33.82 -19.45
CA SER A 27 5.68 -34.18 -19.19
C SER A 27 6.38 -33.17 -18.28
N HIS A 28 5.64 -32.21 -17.74
CA HIS A 28 6.19 -31.20 -16.85
C HIS A 28 6.61 -31.84 -15.52
N PHE A 29 7.86 -31.64 -15.10
CA PHE A 29 8.32 -32.05 -13.77
C PHE A 29 7.52 -31.34 -12.66
N VAL A 30 7.13 -30.09 -12.90
CA VAL A 30 6.28 -29.29 -12.02
C VAL A 30 4.98 -28.91 -12.72
N ASP A 31 3.85 -29.21 -12.08
CA ASP A 31 2.52 -28.87 -12.58
C ASP A 31 2.32 -27.34 -12.62
N ASP A 32 1.46 -26.89 -13.55
CA ASP A 32 1.12 -25.48 -13.74
C ASP A 32 0.51 -24.83 -12.48
N THR A 33 -0.21 -25.62 -11.68
CA THR A 33 -0.78 -25.17 -10.40
C THR A 33 0.33 -24.82 -9.40
N GLU A 34 1.32 -25.71 -9.25
CA GLU A 34 2.46 -25.50 -8.36
C GLU A 34 3.33 -24.34 -8.85
N LEU A 35 3.61 -24.28 -10.15
CA LEU A 35 4.36 -23.18 -10.78
C LEU A 35 3.71 -21.82 -10.49
N THR A 36 2.38 -21.75 -10.56
CA THR A 36 1.63 -20.52 -10.27
C THR A 36 1.72 -20.13 -8.80
N SER A 37 1.72 -21.10 -7.88
CA SER A 37 1.93 -20.82 -6.45
C SER A 37 3.29 -20.18 -6.21
N ARG A 38 4.35 -20.75 -6.79
CA ARG A 38 5.73 -20.22 -6.65
C ARG A 38 5.88 -18.82 -7.25
N ILE A 39 5.29 -18.59 -8.43
CA ILE A 39 5.28 -17.26 -9.06
C ILE A 39 4.55 -16.25 -8.17
N ASN A 40 3.38 -16.59 -7.64
CA ASN A 40 2.62 -15.69 -6.76
C ASN A 40 3.35 -15.41 -5.44
N GLU A 41 4.03 -16.40 -4.85
CA GLU A 41 4.89 -16.22 -3.67
C GLU A 41 6.04 -15.25 -3.96
N ALA A 42 6.72 -15.42 -5.09
CA ALA A 42 7.81 -14.54 -5.51
C ALA A 42 7.33 -13.12 -5.85
N LEU A 43 6.20 -12.97 -6.55
CA LEU A 43 5.61 -11.67 -6.86
C LEU A 43 5.18 -10.93 -5.60
N LYS A 44 4.64 -11.64 -4.59
CA LYS A 44 4.31 -11.05 -3.30
C LYS A 44 5.54 -10.49 -2.60
N GLN A 45 6.67 -11.21 -2.62
CA GLN A 45 7.93 -10.72 -2.05
C GLN A 45 8.46 -9.50 -2.80
N LEU A 46 8.35 -9.49 -4.13
CA LEU A 46 8.70 -8.32 -4.94
C LEU A 46 7.83 -7.12 -4.56
N TYR A 47 6.52 -7.34 -4.48
CA TYR A 47 5.55 -6.32 -4.10
C TYR A 47 5.89 -5.67 -2.74
N ASP A 48 6.18 -6.49 -1.72
CA ASP A 48 6.62 -6.00 -0.41
C ASP A 48 7.94 -5.22 -0.48
N LYS A 49 8.92 -5.68 -1.28
CA LYS A 49 10.19 -4.97 -1.48
C LYS A 49 9.99 -3.59 -2.08
N LEU A 50 9.10 -3.47 -3.08
CA LEU A 50 8.81 -2.19 -3.73
C LEU A 50 8.09 -1.21 -2.79
N ILE A 51 7.24 -1.73 -1.90
CA ILE A 51 6.60 -0.91 -0.85
C ILE A 51 7.63 -0.46 0.18
N LEU A 52 8.54 -1.34 0.62
CA LEU A 52 9.55 -1.05 1.63
C LEU A 52 10.62 -0.06 1.15
N ALA A 53 10.87 0.00 -0.16
CA ALA A 53 11.84 0.92 -0.74
C ALA A 53 11.49 2.41 -0.53
N ASN A 54 10.27 2.72 -0.06
CA ASN A 54 9.82 4.02 0.48
C ASN A 54 10.11 5.26 -0.41
N GLY A 55 10.44 5.12 -1.70
CA GLY A 55 10.80 6.26 -2.56
C GLY A 55 9.61 7.12 -2.98
N GLN A 56 8.62 6.50 -3.62
CA GLN A 56 7.30 7.05 -3.92
C GLN A 56 6.33 5.88 -4.04
N GLU A 57 5.03 6.10 -3.79
CA GLU A 57 4.10 4.99 -3.59
C GLU A 57 3.75 4.30 -4.92
N TYR A 58 4.54 3.29 -5.30
CA TYR A 58 4.43 2.55 -6.55
C TYR A 58 3.03 2.03 -6.86
N TYR A 59 2.30 1.65 -5.81
CA TYR A 59 0.96 1.07 -5.91
C TYR A 59 -0.08 1.85 -5.09
N ALA A 60 0.16 3.12 -4.78
CA ALA A 60 -0.85 3.92 -4.08
C ALA A 60 -2.15 4.02 -4.88
N VAL A 61 -3.25 3.83 -4.19
CA VAL A 61 -4.60 4.07 -4.67
C VAL A 61 -5.26 5.08 -3.75
N THR A 62 -5.84 6.11 -4.36
CA THR A 62 -6.73 7.06 -3.68
C THR A 62 -8.16 6.55 -3.80
N THR A 63 -8.85 6.33 -2.68
CA THR A 63 -10.30 6.01 -2.72
C THR A 63 -11.08 7.20 -3.26
N ALA A 64 -12.22 6.92 -3.91
CA ALA A 64 -13.23 7.96 -4.11
C ALA A 64 -13.63 8.58 -2.77
N SER A 65 -14.02 9.86 -2.79
CA SER A 65 -14.47 10.58 -1.61
C SER A 65 -15.75 9.92 -1.05
N ALA A 66 -15.68 9.46 0.19
CA ALA A 66 -16.80 8.92 0.93
C ALA A 66 -17.35 9.97 1.89
N ALA A 67 -18.67 10.08 2.02
CA ALA A 67 -19.29 10.99 2.99
C ALA A 67 -19.23 10.40 4.40
N PHE A 68 -18.98 11.24 5.40
CA PHE A 68 -19.23 10.89 6.79
C PHE A 68 -20.74 10.77 7.04
N THR A 69 -21.11 9.74 7.79
CA THR A 69 -22.46 9.59 8.33
C THR A 69 -22.50 10.30 9.68
N PRO A 70 -23.39 11.29 9.88
CA PRO A 70 -23.52 11.97 11.17
C PRO A 70 -23.76 10.99 12.32
N GLY A 71 -23.02 11.16 13.41
CA GLY A 71 -23.06 10.26 14.58
C GLY A 71 -22.19 9.01 14.46
N THR A 72 -21.59 8.74 13.29
CA THR A 72 -20.75 7.56 13.06
C THR A 72 -19.26 7.92 13.10
N GLY A 73 -18.56 7.41 14.11
CA GLY A 73 -17.12 7.63 14.32
C GLY A 73 -16.21 6.54 13.75
N THR A 74 -16.75 5.45 13.21
CA THR A 74 -15.97 4.29 12.73
C THR A 74 -16.43 3.87 11.34
N TYR A 75 -15.48 3.68 10.44
CA TYR A 75 -15.73 3.29 9.04
C TYR A 75 -14.92 2.04 8.69
N ALA A 76 -15.49 1.18 7.85
CA ALA A 76 -14.79 0.01 7.35
C ALA A 76 -13.72 0.43 6.33
N LEU A 77 -12.57 -0.23 6.37
CA LEU A 77 -11.56 -0.07 5.33
C LEU A 77 -12.01 -0.74 4.03
N PRO A 78 -11.46 -0.34 2.87
CA PRO A 78 -11.70 -1.06 1.63
C PRO A 78 -11.27 -2.54 1.76
N THR A 79 -12.25 -3.45 1.73
CA THR A 79 -12.02 -4.91 1.78
C THR A 79 -12.37 -5.61 0.47
N ALA A 80 -12.70 -4.84 -0.58
CA ALA A 80 -13.04 -5.41 -1.88
C ALA A 80 -11.87 -6.24 -2.44
N ALA A 81 -12.17 -7.42 -2.99
CA ALA A 81 -11.17 -8.37 -3.47
C ALA A 81 -10.24 -7.80 -4.56
N ALA A 82 -10.69 -6.80 -5.31
CA ALA A 82 -9.88 -6.14 -6.35
C ALA A 82 -8.91 -5.09 -5.78
N THR A 83 -9.18 -4.52 -4.61
CA THR A 83 -8.36 -3.47 -3.99
C THR A 83 -8.30 -3.65 -2.46
N PRO A 84 -7.87 -4.82 -1.97
CA PRO A 84 -7.84 -5.12 -0.54
C PRO A 84 -6.90 -4.14 0.17
N PHE A 85 -7.26 -3.62 1.33
CA PHE A 85 -6.39 -2.71 2.07
C PHE A 85 -5.15 -3.42 2.65
N TYR A 86 -3.95 -2.85 2.47
CA TYR A 86 -2.71 -3.33 3.10
C TYR A 86 -2.09 -2.30 4.05
N ARG A 87 -1.84 -1.08 3.56
CA ARG A 87 -1.18 -0.02 4.34
C ARG A 87 -1.79 1.34 4.05
N LEU A 88 -2.07 2.12 5.09
CA LEU A 88 -2.53 3.50 4.95
C LEU A 88 -1.34 4.44 4.73
N LEU A 89 -1.47 5.37 3.78
CA LEU A 89 -0.49 6.41 3.50
C LEU A 89 -0.94 7.73 4.11
N GLY A 90 -2.19 8.12 3.86
CA GLY A 90 -2.73 9.39 4.30
C GLY A 90 -4.25 9.42 4.30
N VAL A 91 -4.79 10.41 4.99
CA VAL A 91 -6.24 10.65 5.06
C VAL A 91 -6.47 12.14 4.90
N ARG A 92 -7.41 12.48 4.02
CA ARG A 92 -7.80 13.86 3.75
C ARG A 92 -9.30 14.02 3.94
N THR A 93 -9.73 15.18 4.38
CA THR A 93 -11.15 15.55 4.49
C THR A 93 -11.45 16.74 3.59
N THR A 94 -12.69 16.82 3.12
CA THR A 94 -13.16 17.89 2.26
C THR A 94 -14.61 18.25 2.55
N ASP A 95 -14.94 19.53 2.42
CA ASP A 95 -16.30 20.08 2.43
C ASP A 95 -16.81 20.34 1.00
N GLY A 96 -16.08 19.86 -0.03
CA GLY A 96 -16.33 20.11 -1.45
C GLY A 96 -15.64 21.37 -2.00
N SER A 97 -15.18 22.29 -1.14
CA SER A 97 -14.47 23.51 -1.54
C SER A 97 -13.03 23.54 -1.04
N ARG A 98 -12.79 22.96 0.13
CA ARG A 98 -11.52 22.98 0.85
C ARG A 98 -11.08 21.55 1.16
N TRP A 99 -9.78 21.39 1.31
CA TRP A 99 -9.15 20.12 1.65
C TRP A 99 -8.31 20.30 2.91
N ALA A 100 -8.32 19.30 3.78
CA ALA A 100 -7.54 19.27 5.01
C ALA A 100 -6.90 17.90 5.19
N ASP A 101 -5.62 17.88 5.56
CA ASP A 101 -4.96 16.66 5.98
C ASP A 101 -5.41 16.30 7.40
N VAL A 102 -5.69 15.02 7.61
CA VAL A 102 -6.15 14.50 8.89
C VAL A 102 -4.99 13.76 9.52
N PRO A 103 -4.39 14.24 10.62
CA PRO A 103 -3.31 13.50 11.27
C PRO A 103 -3.83 12.42 12.23
N PRO A 104 -2.98 11.43 12.57
CA PRO A 104 -3.35 10.38 13.52
C PRO A 104 -3.42 10.92 14.97
N TYR A 105 -4.27 10.34 15.82
CA TYR A 105 -4.36 10.72 17.25
C TYR A 105 -3.76 9.69 18.23
N GLY A 106 -3.16 10.21 19.31
CA GLY A 106 -2.64 9.42 20.44
C GLY A 106 -3.74 8.99 21.42
N MET A 107 -3.50 7.92 22.19
CA MET A 107 -4.52 7.43 23.15
C MET A 107 -4.79 8.45 24.27
N ARG A 108 -3.78 9.28 24.57
CA ARG A 108 -3.88 10.37 25.56
C ARG A 108 -4.85 11.48 25.14
N ASP A 109 -5.07 11.67 23.83
CA ASP A 109 -5.88 12.76 23.29
C ASP A 109 -7.36 12.38 23.13
N VAL A 110 -7.70 11.11 23.34
CA VAL A 110 -9.04 10.55 23.08
C VAL A 110 -10.13 11.28 23.88
N ALA A 111 -9.92 11.48 25.19
CA ALA A 111 -10.92 12.12 26.04
C ALA A 111 -11.17 13.59 25.62
N MET A 112 -10.12 14.30 25.22
CA MET A 112 -10.23 15.68 24.74
C MET A 112 -11.00 15.74 23.42
N LEU A 113 -10.71 14.85 22.47
CA LEU A 113 -11.36 14.81 21.16
C LEU A 113 -12.84 14.39 21.23
N LEU A 114 -13.19 13.47 22.15
CA LEU A 114 -14.58 13.08 22.39
C LEU A 114 -15.41 14.25 22.93
N ASN A 115 -14.89 14.95 23.94
CA ASN A 115 -15.60 16.08 24.55
C ASN A 115 -15.73 17.26 23.58
N ARG A 116 -14.81 17.41 22.62
CA ARG A 116 -14.84 18.49 21.63
C ARG A 116 -16.04 18.43 20.69
N GLY A 117 -16.48 17.23 20.30
CA GLY A 117 -17.67 17.04 19.47
C GLY A 117 -18.97 17.51 20.13
N SER A 118 -18.95 17.81 21.44
CA SER A 118 -20.10 18.27 22.21
C SER A 118 -20.22 19.80 22.32
N THR A 119 -19.22 20.59 21.90
CA THR A 119 -19.13 22.03 22.26
C THR A 119 -19.18 23.00 21.07
N GLY A 120 -19.33 22.52 19.83
CA GLY A 120 -19.42 23.38 18.64
C GLY A 120 -19.35 22.61 17.32
N GLY A 121 -19.67 23.29 16.21
CA GLY A 121 -19.67 22.71 14.86
C GLY A 121 -18.28 22.25 14.42
N ILE A 122 -18.18 20.97 14.05
CA ILE A 122 -16.91 20.33 13.67
C ILE A 122 -16.54 20.72 12.25
N THR A 123 -15.35 21.28 12.09
CA THR A 123 -14.78 21.67 10.79
C THR A 123 -13.87 20.58 10.23
N ILE A 124 -13.60 20.63 8.91
CA ILE A 124 -12.76 19.63 8.22
C ILE A 124 -11.34 19.51 8.80
N TYR A 125 -10.79 20.57 9.39
CA TYR A 125 -9.42 20.62 9.94
C TYR A 125 -9.26 19.97 11.33
N GLU A 126 -10.37 19.65 11.99
CA GLU A 126 -10.38 19.18 13.38
C GLU A 126 -10.42 17.67 13.50
N TYR A 127 -10.75 16.97 12.40
CA TYR A 127 -10.75 15.52 12.38
C TYR A 127 -9.34 14.97 12.61
N ARG A 128 -9.27 13.86 13.34
CA ARG A 128 -8.10 13.04 13.55
C ARG A 128 -8.50 11.59 13.33
N TYR A 129 -7.61 10.79 12.77
CA TYR A 129 -7.91 9.39 12.50
C TYR A 129 -7.09 8.44 13.37
N ARG A 130 -7.55 7.19 13.47
CA ARG A 130 -6.75 6.08 13.96
C ARG A 130 -7.20 4.80 13.30
N LEU A 131 -6.23 4.08 12.76
CA LEU A 131 -6.44 2.76 12.18
C LEU A 131 -6.57 1.72 13.29
N LYS A 132 -7.56 0.83 13.17
CA LYS A 132 -7.84 -0.26 14.13
C LYS A 132 -8.28 -1.50 13.36
N ALA A 133 -7.41 -2.51 13.29
CA ALA A 133 -7.66 -3.77 12.59
C ALA A 133 -8.25 -3.51 11.18
N THR A 134 -9.56 -3.78 10.99
CA THR A 134 -10.28 -3.65 9.72
C THR A 134 -11.06 -2.33 9.57
N THR A 135 -10.92 -1.41 10.53
CA THR A 135 -11.69 -0.16 10.58
C THR A 135 -10.78 1.05 10.79
N ILE A 136 -11.28 2.21 10.38
CA ILE A 136 -10.71 3.51 10.69
C ILE A 136 -11.67 4.29 11.57
N SER A 137 -11.17 4.75 12.71
CA SER A 137 -11.93 5.60 13.63
C SER A 137 -11.55 7.06 13.48
N PHE A 138 -12.54 7.94 13.40
CA PHE A 138 -12.40 9.38 13.34
C PHE A 138 -12.90 10.02 14.62
N LEU A 139 -12.11 10.97 15.14
CA LEU A 139 -12.48 11.80 16.28
C LEU A 139 -12.15 13.27 15.95
N PRO A 140 -12.98 14.25 16.35
CA PRO A 140 -14.29 14.11 16.98
C PRO A 140 -15.31 13.37 16.09
N ILE A 141 -16.38 12.81 16.69
CA ILE A 141 -17.41 12.08 15.93
C ILE A 141 -18.08 13.05 14.95
N PRO A 142 -18.06 12.78 13.63
CA PRO A 142 -18.68 13.66 12.65
C PRO A 142 -20.15 13.94 12.97
N GLN A 143 -20.53 15.22 13.05
CA GLN A 143 -21.93 15.65 13.19
C GLN A 143 -22.49 16.27 11.90
N THR A 144 -21.61 16.58 10.95
CA THR A 144 -21.93 17.21 9.67
C THR A 144 -21.41 16.32 8.54
N ALA A 145 -22.12 16.32 7.41
CA ALA A 145 -21.79 15.52 6.23
C ALA A 145 -20.61 16.12 5.44
N HIS A 146 -19.41 16.04 6.00
CA HIS A 146 -18.16 16.24 5.25
C HIS A 146 -17.76 14.93 4.57
N SER A 147 -16.81 14.98 3.64
CA SER A 147 -16.26 13.78 3.00
C SER A 147 -14.83 13.53 3.44
N TYR A 148 -14.42 12.25 3.39
CA TYR A 148 -13.04 11.82 3.57
C TYR A 148 -12.54 11.04 2.35
N VAL A 149 -11.24 11.09 2.15
CA VAL A 149 -10.48 10.43 1.09
C VAL A 149 -9.33 9.68 1.75
N LEU A 150 -9.16 8.41 1.39
CA LEU A 150 -8.09 7.56 1.89
C LEU A 150 -7.07 7.34 0.78
N ASP A 151 -5.82 7.63 1.08
CA ASP A 151 -4.68 7.25 0.25
C ASP A 151 -4.05 6.01 0.88
N TYR A 152 -4.05 4.89 0.18
CA TYR A 152 -3.60 3.61 0.71
C TYR A 152 -2.92 2.73 -0.35
N VAL A 153 -2.11 1.79 0.11
CA VAL A 153 -1.52 0.75 -0.73
C VAL A 153 -2.40 -0.50 -0.61
N PRO A 154 -2.86 -1.09 -1.72
CA PRO A 154 -3.62 -2.32 -1.70
C PRO A 154 -2.73 -3.52 -1.35
N ALA A 155 -3.32 -4.64 -0.95
CA ALA A 155 -2.61 -5.90 -0.80
C ALA A 155 -2.44 -6.55 -2.17
N PHE A 156 -1.37 -7.33 -2.32
CA PHE A 156 -1.14 -8.13 -3.52
C PHE A 156 -2.31 -9.09 -3.75
N VAL A 157 -2.86 -9.07 -4.96
CA VAL A 157 -3.89 -10.01 -5.43
C VAL A 157 -3.18 -11.07 -6.26
N ALA A 158 -3.32 -12.34 -5.85
CA ALA A 158 -2.69 -13.46 -6.55
C ALA A 158 -3.27 -13.62 -7.97
N LEU A 159 -2.40 -13.89 -8.93
CA LEU A 159 -2.78 -14.20 -10.31
C LEU A 159 -3.38 -15.61 -10.34
N ALA A 160 -4.59 -15.75 -10.86
CA ALA A 160 -5.33 -17.00 -10.90
C ALA A 160 -5.55 -17.48 -12.35
N ALA A 161 -5.94 -16.57 -13.23
CA ALA A 161 -6.15 -16.86 -14.64
C ALA A 161 -4.90 -16.53 -15.47
N VAL A 162 -4.71 -17.27 -16.56
CA VAL A 162 -3.55 -17.12 -17.47
C VAL A 162 -3.48 -15.72 -18.10
N GLY A 163 -4.65 -15.06 -18.25
CA GLY A 163 -4.76 -13.69 -18.74
C GLY A 163 -4.59 -12.60 -17.68
N ASP A 164 -4.45 -12.96 -16.40
CA ASP A 164 -4.20 -11.98 -15.34
C ASP A 164 -2.82 -11.35 -15.56
N SER A 165 -2.72 -10.05 -15.32
CA SER A 165 -1.50 -9.28 -15.54
C SER A 165 -0.99 -8.67 -14.25
N PHE A 166 0.33 -8.56 -14.18
CA PHE A 166 1.04 -7.88 -13.11
C PHE A 166 1.85 -6.72 -13.69
N ASP A 167 1.83 -5.58 -13.00
CA ASP A 167 2.68 -4.44 -13.33
C ASP A 167 4.00 -4.52 -12.56
N GLY A 168 5.03 -5.00 -13.24
CA GLY A 168 6.40 -5.06 -12.75
C GLY A 168 7.13 -3.70 -12.78
N VAL A 169 6.43 -2.62 -13.12
CA VAL A 169 6.88 -1.22 -13.19
C VAL A 169 7.91 -0.97 -14.30
N ASN A 170 9.01 -1.70 -14.30
CA ASN A 170 10.14 -1.51 -15.21
C ASN A 170 10.94 -2.81 -15.45
N GLY A 171 10.28 -3.95 -15.64
CA GLY A 171 10.97 -5.22 -15.89
C GLY A 171 11.38 -5.97 -14.60
N TRP A 172 10.98 -5.48 -13.43
CA TRP A 172 11.34 -6.08 -12.15
C TRP A 172 10.62 -7.40 -11.89
N GLU A 173 9.61 -7.74 -12.68
CA GLU A 173 8.99 -9.06 -12.68
C GLU A 173 9.99 -10.18 -12.97
N ARG A 174 11.10 -9.90 -13.68
CA ARG A 174 12.20 -10.85 -13.88
C ARG A 174 12.83 -11.30 -12.55
N TRP A 175 12.86 -10.45 -11.53
CA TRP A 175 13.31 -10.83 -10.19
C TRP A 175 12.42 -11.91 -9.57
N ALA A 176 11.11 -11.79 -9.75
CA ALA A 176 10.15 -12.79 -9.28
C ALA A 176 10.27 -14.09 -10.08
N ALA A 177 10.45 -13.99 -11.41
CA ALA A 177 10.67 -15.16 -12.26
C ALA A 177 11.96 -15.92 -11.89
N LEU A 178 13.08 -15.20 -11.66
CA LEU A 178 14.33 -15.81 -11.18
C LEU A 178 14.16 -16.49 -9.82
N THR A 179 13.40 -15.88 -8.91
CA THR A 179 13.15 -16.46 -7.59
C THR A 179 12.34 -17.75 -7.69
N ALA A 180 11.28 -17.77 -8.50
CA ALA A 180 10.53 -18.99 -8.76
C ALA A 180 11.39 -20.06 -9.46
N ALA A 181 12.23 -19.68 -10.43
CA ALA A 181 13.14 -20.60 -11.12
C ALA A 181 14.18 -21.23 -10.17
N ILE A 182 14.72 -20.45 -9.22
CA ILE A 182 15.63 -20.96 -8.18
C ILE A 182 14.93 -22.02 -7.32
N ASP A 183 13.68 -21.78 -6.91
CA ASP A 183 12.92 -22.74 -6.11
C ASP A 183 12.66 -24.06 -6.88
N LEU A 184 12.45 -23.96 -8.20
CA LEU A 184 12.31 -25.14 -9.07
C LEU A 184 13.64 -25.87 -9.26
N ALA A 185 14.73 -25.15 -9.52
CA ALA A 185 16.07 -25.73 -9.66
C ALA A 185 16.50 -26.46 -8.37
N ASN A 186 16.23 -25.87 -7.20
CA ASN A 186 16.46 -26.52 -5.91
C ASN A 186 15.63 -27.80 -5.75
N LYS A 187 14.40 -27.83 -6.26
CA LYS A 187 13.53 -29.01 -6.20
C LYS A 187 14.06 -30.16 -7.09
N GLU A 188 14.66 -29.83 -8.22
CA GLU A 188 15.36 -30.79 -9.09
C GLU A 188 16.77 -31.14 -8.61
N GLU A 189 17.24 -30.54 -7.50
CA GLU A 189 18.62 -30.65 -7.01
C GLU A 189 19.68 -30.19 -8.02
N ALA A 190 19.29 -29.29 -8.94
CA ALA A 190 20.21 -28.61 -9.86
C ALA A 190 20.93 -27.45 -9.15
N ASP A 191 22.09 -27.02 -9.68
CA ASP A 191 22.85 -25.90 -9.11
C ASP A 191 22.20 -24.54 -9.46
N PRO A 192 21.68 -23.77 -8.47
CA PRO A 192 21.04 -22.47 -8.72
C PRO A 192 22.03 -21.29 -8.74
N SER A 193 23.35 -21.52 -8.64
CA SER A 193 24.36 -20.48 -8.43
C SER A 193 24.31 -19.34 -9.47
N GLY A 194 24.14 -19.67 -10.75
CA GLY A 194 24.02 -18.68 -11.83
C GLY A 194 22.75 -17.82 -11.73
N LEU A 195 21.62 -18.42 -11.35
CA LEU A 195 20.35 -17.71 -11.17
C LEU A 195 20.39 -16.80 -9.95
N LEU A 196 21.03 -17.25 -8.86
CA LEU A 196 21.25 -16.43 -7.66
C LEU A 196 22.07 -15.18 -7.95
N ALA A 197 23.12 -15.30 -8.76
CA ALA A 197 23.94 -14.16 -9.18
C ALA A 197 23.16 -13.16 -10.05
N GLN A 198 22.32 -13.64 -10.97
CA GLN A 198 21.45 -12.76 -11.75
C GLN A 198 20.42 -12.06 -10.86
N ARG A 199 19.84 -12.78 -9.90
CA ARG A 199 18.86 -12.23 -8.96
C ARG A 199 19.45 -11.13 -8.08
N SER A 200 20.68 -11.32 -7.58
CA SER A 200 21.33 -10.31 -6.72
C SER A 200 21.61 -9.01 -7.46
N ILE A 201 21.98 -9.06 -8.73
CA ILE A 201 22.19 -7.86 -9.56
C ILE A 201 20.89 -7.04 -9.66
N ILE A 202 19.76 -7.71 -9.92
CA ILE A 202 18.46 -7.02 -10.00
C ILE A 202 18.05 -6.50 -8.62
N ASP A 203 18.32 -7.24 -7.55
CA ASP A 203 18.03 -6.78 -6.18
C ASP A 203 18.77 -5.48 -5.84
N GLU A 204 20.07 -5.39 -6.18
CA GLU A 204 20.84 -4.16 -6.00
C GLU A 204 20.30 -2.99 -6.84
N GLN A 205 19.87 -3.26 -8.08
CA GLN A 205 19.26 -2.25 -8.95
C GLN A 205 17.95 -1.73 -8.36
N ILE A 206 17.08 -2.62 -7.87
CA ILE A 206 15.83 -2.26 -7.20
C ILE A 206 16.16 -1.38 -5.99
N GLN A 207 17.08 -1.80 -5.13
CA GLN A 207 17.44 -1.02 -3.92
C GLN A 207 17.95 0.39 -4.25
N ARG A 208 18.73 0.55 -5.32
CA ARG A 208 19.27 1.87 -5.72
C ARG A 208 18.23 2.77 -6.39
N LEU A 209 17.35 2.20 -7.21
CA LEU A 209 16.42 2.97 -8.04
C LEU A 209 15.06 3.17 -7.39
N ALA A 210 14.62 2.24 -6.54
CA ALA A 210 13.27 2.28 -5.97
C ALA A 210 13.04 3.46 -5.02
N GLY A 211 14.11 4.07 -4.49
CA GLY A 211 14.04 5.27 -3.66
C GLY A 211 13.83 6.59 -4.44
N SER A 212 14.14 6.65 -5.74
CA SER A 212 14.30 7.92 -6.47
C SER A 212 13.38 8.02 -7.70
N ARG A 213 12.07 7.81 -7.52
CA ARG A 213 11.12 7.94 -8.63
C ARG A 213 10.90 9.40 -9.07
N ASP A 214 10.88 10.34 -8.12
CA ASP A 214 10.84 11.78 -8.39
C ASP A 214 12.19 12.42 -8.05
N ALA A 215 13.00 12.63 -9.09
CA ALA A 215 14.28 13.31 -9.00
C ALA A 215 14.15 14.85 -9.01
N GLY A 216 12.93 15.38 -9.19
CA GLY A 216 12.70 16.81 -9.37
C GLY A 216 12.81 17.62 -8.08
N ARG A 217 12.47 17.02 -6.92
CA ARG A 217 12.52 17.70 -5.61
C ARG A 217 12.79 16.70 -4.48
N PRO A 218 13.62 17.05 -3.48
CA PRO A 218 13.75 16.23 -2.28
C PRO A 218 12.47 16.28 -1.44
N GLU A 219 12.17 15.17 -0.77
CA GLU A 219 11.09 15.11 0.22
C GLU A 219 11.32 16.11 1.36
N ARG A 220 10.23 16.63 1.91
CA ARG A 220 10.26 17.64 2.98
C ARG A 220 9.54 17.10 4.21
N ILE A 221 10.16 17.31 5.37
CA ILE A 221 9.56 16.97 6.66
C ILE A 221 8.44 17.96 6.95
N GLN A 222 7.24 17.45 7.25
CA GLN A 222 6.13 18.26 7.72
C GLN A 222 6.34 18.64 9.19
N ASP A 223 6.19 19.93 9.52
CA ASP A 223 6.21 20.38 10.91
C ASP A 223 4.89 19.98 11.62
N VAL A 224 4.98 18.96 12.46
CA VAL A 224 3.85 18.42 13.24
C VAL A 224 3.53 19.28 14.47
N ARG A 225 4.42 20.19 14.89
CA ARG A 225 4.26 20.98 16.14
C ARG A 225 3.46 22.27 15.95
N ARG A 226 3.35 22.79 14.72
CA ARG A 226 2.57 24.01 14.45
C ARG A 226 1.06 23.82 14.66
N ASP A 227 0.61 22.56 14.66
CA ASP A 227 -0.77 22.16 14.96
C ASP A 227 -1.11 22.28 16.47
N GLY A 228 -0.12 22.64 17.31
CA GLY A 228 -0.29 22.92 18.74
C GLY A 228 -1.09 24.17 19.09
N ARG A 229 -1.60 24.95 18.12
CA ARG A 229 -2.57 26.03 18.40
C ARG A 229 -3.86 25.51 19.03
N TRP A 230 -4.21 24.24 18.80
CA TRP A 230 -5.42 23.64 19.32
C TRP A 230 -5.28 23.21 20.80
N CYS A 231 -4.08 22.87 21.27
CA CYS A 231 -3.84 22.44 22.66
C CYS A 231 -3.38 23.58 23.58
N ARG A 232 -3.23 24.81 23.06
CA ARG A 232 -2.84 26.00 23.83
C ARG A 232 -3.88 27.11 23.65
N ARG A 233 -5.09 26.88 24.13
CA ARG A 233 -5.82 27.97 24.77
C ARG A 233 -5.68 27.75 26.27
N PRO A 234 -4.85 28.54 26.99
CA PRO A 234 -5.02 28.66 28.42
C PRO A 234 -6.45 29.13 28.64
N TYR A 235 -7.12 28.51 29.60
CA TYR A 235 -8.34 29.01 30.20
C TYR A 235 -8.10 30.50 30.52
N ASP A 236 -8.70 31.41 29.74
CA ASP A 236 -8.58 32.86 29.98
C ASP A 236 -9.56 33.19 31.11
N TRP A 237 -9.05 33.10 32.34
CA TRP A 237 -9.72 33.61 33.52
C TRP A 237 -9.57 35.14 33.55
N GLY A 238 -10.55 35.82 32.94
CA GLY A 238 -11.05 37.13 33.35
C GLY A 238 -10.35 38.37 32.79
N THR A 239 -11.14 39.21 32.12
CA THR A 239 -11.14 40.67 32.38
C THR A 239 -12.56 41.20 32.36
N THR A 240 -12.94 41.76 33.51
CA THR A 240 -14.03 42.69 33.75
C THR A 240 -13.91 43.93 32.86
N VAL A 241 -15.01 44.34 32.20
CA VAL A 241 -15.70 45.64 32.36
C VAL A 241 -17.19 45.42 32.14
#